data_AF-A0AAD7UEQ6-F1
#
_entry.id   AF-A0AAD7UEQ6-F1
#
_cell.length_a   1.000
_cell.length_b   1.000
_cell.length_c   1.000
_cell.angle_alpha   90.00
_cell.angle_beta   90.00
_cell.angle_gamma   90.00
#
_symmetry.space_group_name_H-M   'P 1'
#
loop_
_entity.id
_entity.type
_entity.pdbx_description
1 polymer ?
#
loop_
_entity_poly.entity_id
_entity_poly.type
_entity_poly.pdbx_seq_one_letter_code
_entity_poly.pdbx_strand_id
1 'polypeptide(L)'
;MLLRLASQSVRRGAPVRVPARRLGAGPQPKHGTLFGETAETKWEGWEPIVYTAYAASAIVLIVGLANKPQTSILQWAREEALARMKILEAGGDVQYGVHYSNSKITFSKEDVGELPVQEEEED
;
A
#
# COMPACT_ATOMS: atom_id res chain seq x y z
N MET A 1 -2.16 74.34 -40.54
CA MET A 1 -2.47 74.21 -39.10
C MET A 1 -3.85 73.63 -38.96
N LEU A 2 -3.99 72.33 -38.61
CA LEU A 2 -5.23 71.70 -38.16
C LEU A 2 -4.87 70.33 -37.56
N LEU A 3 -4.85 70.27 -36.22
CA LEU A 3 -4.61 69.07 -35.42
C LEU A 3 -5.73 68.05 -35.66
N ARG A 4 -5.39 66.79 -35.94
CA ARG A 4 -6.32 65.66 -35.76
C ARG A 4 -6.16 65.10 -34.35
N LEU A 5 -7.17 65.33 -33.51
CA LEU A 5 -7.33 64.67 -32.21
C LEU A 5 -7.44 63.15 -32.40
N ALA A 6 -6.64 62.41 -31.63
CA ALA A 6 -6.77 60.97 -31.47
C ALA A 6 -8.08 60.64 -30.72
N SER A 7 -8.96 59.88 -31.36
CA SER A 7 -10.10 59.24 -30.73
C SER A 7 -9.64 57.87 -30.20
N GLN A 8 -9.38 57.78 -28.89
CA GLN A 8 -9.21 56.47 -28.25
C GLN A 8 -10.58 55.84 -28.07
N SER A 9 -10.86 54.77 -28.83
CA SER A 9 -12.02 53.93 -28.57
C SER A 9 -11.77 53.13 -27.29
N VAL A 10 -12.45 53.48 -26.20
CA VAL A 10 -12.50 52.64 -24.99
C VAL A 10 -13.28 51.37 -25.33
N ARG A 11 -12.57 50.25 -25.53
CA ARG A 11 -13.20 48.94 -25.67
C ARG A 11 -13.76 48.53 -24.30
N ARG A 12 -15.07 48.67 -24.12
CA ARG A 12 -15.77 48.12 -22.96
C ARG A 12 -15.66 46.58 -23.03
N GLY A 13 -14.98 45.97 -22.07
CA GLY A 13 -14.89 44.52 -21.94
C GLY A 13 -16.29 43.89 -21.80
N ALA A 14 -16.50 42.75 -22.45
CA ALA A 14 -17.77 42.04 -22.38
C ALA A 14 -18.04 41.57 -20.93
N PRO A 15 -19.31 41.58 -20.45
CA PRO A 15 -19.62 41.09 -19.12
C PRO A 15 -19.37 39.58 -19.04
N VAL A 16 -18.44 39.18 -18.17
CA VAL A 16 -18.22 37.76 -17.82
C VAL A 16 -19.47 37.26 -17.09
N ARG A 17 -20.24 36.39 -17.75
CA ARG A 17 -21.35 35.69 -17.11
C ARG A 17 -20.78 34.60 -16.21
N VAL A 18 -20.65 34.87 -14.92
CA VAL A 18 -20.35 33.85 -13.92
C VAL A 18 -21.59 32.95 -13.78
N PRO A 19 -21.50 31.63 -13.98
CA PRO A 19 -22.63 30.74 -13.75
C PRO A 19 -22.97 30.74 -12.25
N ALA A 20 -24.09 31.35 -11.90
CA ALA A 20 -24.66 31.23 -10.56
C ALA A 20 -25.15 29.79 -10.36
N ARG A 21 -24.48 29.03 -9.49
CA ARG A 21 -24.98 27.72 -9.05
C ARG A 21 -26.23 27.95 -8.22
N ARG A 22 -27.40 27.68 -8.80
CA ARG A 22 -28.65 27.58 -8.04
C ARG A 22 -28.53 26.34 -7.18
N LEU A 23 -28.30 26.53 -5.88
CA LEU A 23 -28.34 25.45 -4.91
C LEU A 23 -29.75 24.84 -4.90
N GLY A 24 -29.81 23.58 -5.35
CA GLY A 24 -30.70 22.53 -4.82
C GLY A 24 -32.17 22.84 -4.62
N ALA A 25 -32.96 22.92 -5.70
CA ALA A 25 -34.39 22.67 -5.62
C ALA A 25 -34.87 22.05 -6.95
N GLY A 26 -34.49 20.80 -7.19
CA GLY A 26 -35.19 19.97 -8.17
C GLY A 26 -36.59 19.58 -7.65
N PRO A 27 -37.49 19.08 -8.51
CA PRO A 27 -38.82 18.64 -8.09
C PRO A 27 -38.70 17.61 -6.96
N GLN A 28 -39.35 17.85 -5.83
CA GLN A 28 -39.35 16.89 -4.71
C GLN A 28 -40.12 15.62 -5.12
N PRO A 29 -39.55 14.42 -4.92
CA PRO A 29 -40.26 13.18 -5.17
C PRO A 29 -41.43 13.02 -4.18
N LYS A 30 -42.56 12.49 -4.66
CA LYS A 30 -43.81 12.31 -3.88
C LYS A 30 -43.69 11.30 -2.72
N HIS A 31 -42.60 10.55 -2.65
CA HIS A 31 -42.30 9.60 -1.59
C HIS A 31 -40.94 9.90 -0.96
N GLY A 32 -40.86 9.78 0.36
CA GLY A 32 -39.64 10.02 1.14
C GLY A 32 -38.61 8.91 0.91
N THR A 33 -37.76 9.10 -0.08
CA THR A 33 -36.57 8.26 -0.30
C THR A 33 -35.44 8.77 0.59
N LEU A 34 -34.75 7.87 1.29
CA LEU A 34 -33.49 8.19 1.98
C LEU A 34 -32.54 8.84 0.96
N PHE A 35 -32.14 10.08 1.22
CA PHE A 35 -31.26 10.89 0.35
C PHE A 35 -31.72 11.17 -1.09
N GLY A 36 -32.98 10.91 -1.45
CA GLY A 36 -33.48 11.19 -2.81
C GLY A 36 -33.23 10.08 -3.84
N GLU A 37 -32.76 8.90 -3.41
CA GLU A 37 -32.40 7.79 -4.30
C GLU A 37 -33.57 6.84 -4.60
N THR A 38 -33.68 6.41 -5.85
CA THR A 38 -34.60 5.33 -6.27
C THR A 38 -34.02 3.96 -5.89
N ALA A 39 -34.88 2.96 -5.65
CA ALA A 39 -34.47 1.61 -5.24
C ALA A 39 -33.48 0.89 -6.19
N GLU A 40 -33.31 1.41 -7.41
CA GLU A 40 -32.31 0.98 -8.39
C GLU A 40 -31.15 1.98 -8.43
N THR A 41 -30.16 1.79 -7.56
CA THR A 41 -28.93 2.59 -7.55
C THR A 41 -28.09 2.24 -8.78
N LYS A 42 -27.70 3.26 -9.56
CA LYS A 42 -26.80 3.09 -10.71
C LYS A 42 -25.36 3.19 -10.23
N TRP A 43 -24.49 2.35 -10.78
CA TRP A 43 -23.06 2.42 -10.49
C TRP A 43 -22.49 3.77 -10.89
N GLU A 44 -21.81 4.41 -9.95
CA GLU A 44 -21.10 5.66 -10.20
C GLU A 44 -19.73 5.39 -10.85
N GLY A 45 -19.23 6.32 -11.68
CA GLY A 45 -18.00 6.09 -12.44
C GLY A 45 -16.73 5.90 -11.59
N TRP A 46 -16.75 6.29 -10.31
CA TRP A 46 -15.62 6.12 -9.40
C TRP A 46 -15.62 4.76 -8.68
N GLU A 47 -16.80 4.15 -8.51
CA GLU A 47 -16.99 2.89 -7.80
C GLU A 47 -16.10 1.75 -8.32
N PRO A 48 -16.01 1.47 -9.64
CA PRO A 48 -15.18 0.37 -10.11
C PRO A 48 -13.70 0.60 -9.82
N ILE A 49 -13.21 1.84 -9.91
CA ILE A 49 -11.81 2.17 -9.64
C ILE A 49 -11.50 1.97 -8.16
N VAL A 50 -12.39 2.43 -7.28
CA VAL A 50 -12.22 2.29 -5.84
C VAL A 50 -12.32 0.83 -5.43
N TYR A 51 -13.38 0.12 -5.82
CA TYR A 51 -13.56 -1.27 -5.42
C TYR A 51 -12.44 -2.19 -5.92
N THR A 52 -11.94 -1.98 -7.14
CA THR A 52 -10.80 -2.77 -7.64
C THR A 52 -9.51 -2.47 -6.90
N ALA A 53 -9.20 -1.21 -6.61
CA ALA A 53 -8.01 -0.83 -5.85
C ALA A 53 -8.06 -1.36 -4.40
N TYR A 54 -9.21 -1.26 -3.75
CA TYR A 54 -9.40 -1.80 -2.39
C TYR A 54 -9.35 -3.33 -2.39
N ALA A 55 -9.96 -4.01 -3.36
CA ALA A 55 -9.89 -5.46 -3.47
C ALA A 55 -8.44 -5.93 -3.71
N ALA A 56 -7.72 -5.29 -4.62
CA ALA A 56 -6.32 -5.64 -4.91
C ALA A 56 -5.42 -5.44 -3.68
N SER A 57 -5.54 -4.31 -2.98
CA SER A 57 -4.77 -4.06 -1.77
C SER A 57 -5.12 -5.03 -0.64
N ALA A 58 -6.40 -5.36 -0.45
CA ALA A 58 -6.81 -6.38 0.51
C ALA A 58 -6.20 -7.75 0.21
N ILE A 59 -6.19 -8.17 -1.06
CA ILE A 59 -5.59 -9.45 -1.48
C ILE A 59 -4.08 -9.46 -1.16
N VAL A 60 -3.37 -8.38 -1.51
CA VAL A 60 -1.93 -8.28 -1.22
C VAL A 60 -1.65 -8.35 0.27
N LEU A 61 -2.47 -7.69 1.10
CA LEU A 61 -2.33 -7.73 2.55
C LEU A 61 -2.62 -9.13 3.11
N ILE A 62 -3.67 -9.81 2.65
CA ILE A 62 -4.02 -11.15 3.11
C ILE A 62 -2.92 -12.14 2.73
N VAL A 63 -2.53 -12.18 1.46
CA VAL A 63 -1.52 -13.12 0.96
C VAL A 63 -0.15 -12.80 1.54
N GLY A 64 0.23 -11.53 1.60
CA GLY A 64 1.52 -11.09 2.14
C GLY A 64 1.65 -11.35 3.63
N LEU A 65 0.58 -11.13 4.41
CA LEU A 65 0.61 -11.36 5.85
C LEU A 65 0.57 -12.86 6.20
N ALA A 66 -0.17 -13.66 5.43
CA ALA A 66 -0.22 -15.11 5.61
C ALA A 66 1.13 -15.79 5.29
N ASN A 67 1.83 -15.32 4.27
CA ASN A 67 3.12 -15.87 3.84
C ASN A 67 4.32 -15.12 4.44
N LYS A 68 4.12 -14.30 5.47
CA LYS A 68 5.23 -13.55 6.07
C LYS A 68 6.27 -14.55 6.63
N PRO A 69 7.57 -14.38 6.33
CA PRO A 69 8.59 -15.24 6.91
C PRO A 69 8.61 -15.08 8.42
N GLN A 70 8.80 -16.18 9.13
CA GLN A 70 8.88 -16.16 10.59
C GLN A 70 10.28 -15.73 11.03
N THR A 71 10.50 -14.40 11.10
CA THR A 71 11.77 -13.78 11.48
C THR A 71 11.84 -13.40 12.97
N SER A 72 10.98 -14.00 13.81
CA SER A 72 10.93 -13.69 15.24
C SER A 72 12.12 -14.28 16.00
N ILE A 73 12.75 -13.47 16.86
CA ILE A 73 13.84 -13.92 17.74
C ILE A 73 13.41 -15.03 18.69
N LEU A 74 12.13 -15.09 19.07
CA LEU A 74 11.58 -16.15 19.93
C LEU A 74 11.59 -17.51 19.23
N GLN A 75 11.33 -17.52 17.91
CA GLN A 75 11.36 -18.74 17.12
C GLN A 75 12.80 -19.25 17.03
N TRP A 76 13.74 -18.36 16.71
CA TRP A 76 15.17 -18.68 16.69
C TRP A 76 15.65 -19.21 18.05
N ALA A 77 15.34 -18.51 19.14
CA ALA A 77 15.74 -18.92 20.48
C ALA A 77 15.17 -20.29 20.88
N ARG A 78 13.95 -20.60 20.45
CA ARG A 78 13.32 -21.90 20.68
C ARG A 78 14.01 -23.01 19.90
N GLU A 79 14.31 -22.78 18.62
CA GLU A 79 15.02 -23.74 17.77
C GLU A 79 16.44 -24.01 18.29
N GLU A 80 17.14 -22.95 18.67
CA GLU A 80 18.48 -23.02 19.25
C GLU A 80 18.48 -23.74 20.61
N ALA A 81 17.48 -23.48 21.46
CA ALA A 81 17.32 -24.20 22.73
C ALA A 81 17.06 -25.71 22.49
N LEU A 82 16.21 -26.06 21.52
CA LEU A 82 15.97 -27.45 21.15
C LEU A 82 17.21 -28.14 20.58
N ALA A 83 18.02 -27.43 19.78
CA ALA A 83 19.27 -27.95 19.25
C ALA A 83 20.27 -28.27 20.38
N ARG A 84 20.41 -27.37 21.36
CA ARG A 84 21.27 -27.58 22.54
C ARG A 84 20.79 -28.75 23.40
N MET A 85 19.48 -28.88 23.60
CA MET A 85 18.91 -30.02 24.34
C MET A 85 19.26 -31.35 23.68
N LYS A 86 19.16 -31.47 22.35
CA LYS A 86 19.52 -32.69 21.62
C LYS A 86 21.00 -33.07 21.77
N ILE A 87 21.89 -32.07 21.82
CA ILE A 87 23.34 -32.30 22.00
C ILE A 87 23.63 -32.80 23.41
N LEU A 88 23.00 -32.20 24.43
CA LEU A 88 23.12 -32.65 25.82
C LEU A 88 22.58 -34.07 26.00
N GLU A 89 21.44 -34.40 25.38
CA GLU A 89 20.87 -35.75 25.40
C GLU A 89 21.78 -36.79 24.73
N ALA A 90 22.50 -36.40 23.67
CA ALA A 90 23.50 -37.23 23.01
C ALA A 90 24.83 -37.35 23.79
N GLY A 91 24.94 -36.69 24.96
CA GLY A 91 26.15 -36.70 25.80
C GLY A 91 27.25 -35.76 25.32
N GLY A 92 26.95 -34.82 24.41
CA GLY A 92 27.87 -33.77 23.97
C GLY A 92 27.89 -32.57 24.91
N ASP A 93 28.95 -31.77 24.83
CA ASP A 93 29.06 -30.51 25.58
C ASP A 93 28.54 -29.33 24.73
N VAL A 94 27.86 -28.37 25.36
CA VAL A 94 27.29 -27.20 24.70
C VAL A 94 28.19 -25.99 24.96
N GLN A 95 28.93 -25.59 23.93
CA GLN A 95 29.75 -24.38 23.98
C GLN A 95 28.91 -23.13 23.72
N TYR A 96 29.15 -22.08 24.50
CA TYR A 96 28.57 -20.75 24.32
C TYR A 96 29.21 -20.03 23.14
N GLY A 97 28.41 -19.39 22.29
CA GLY A 97 28.89 -18.62 21.13
C GLY A 97 28.93 -19.38 19.81
N VAL A 98 28.57 -20.67 19.81
CA VAL A 98 28.35 -21.47 18.59
C VAL A 98 26.85 -21.56 18.32
N HIS A 99 26.46 -21.46 17.05
CA HIS A 99 25.08 -21.63 16.59
C HIS A 99 24.85 -23.08 16.18
N TYR A 100 23.88 -23.75 16.81
CA TYR A 100 23.58 -25.16 16.55
C TYR A 100 22.35 -25.35 15.64
N SER A 101 21.62 -24.26 15.36
CA SER A 101 20.49 -24.23 14.44
C SER A 101 20.95 -24.09 12.99
N ASN A 102 20.46 -24.99 12.12
CA ASN A 102 20.79 -25.05 10.69
C ASN A 102 19.99 -24.02 9.87
N SER A 103 19.81 -22.81 10.40
CA SER A 103 19.16 -21.72 9.66
C SER A 103 20.19 -21.06 8.75
N LYS A 104 19.92 -21.03 7.45
CA LYS A 104 20.75 -20.51 6.33
C LYS A 104 20.97 -18.98 6.38
N ILE A 105 21.15 -18.44 7.58
CA ILE A 105 21.52 -17.05 7.85
C ILE A 105 22.81 -17.11 8.67
N THR A 106 23.88 -17.58 8.02
CA THR A 106 25.25 -17.49 8.53
C THR A 106 25.72 -16.05 8.35
N PHE A 107 25.37 -15.18 9.32
CA PHE A 107 26.15 -13.98 9.55
C PHE A 107 27.20 -14.32 10.60
N SER A 108 28.26 -15.02 10.19
CA SER A 108 29.45 -15.06 11.02
C SER A 108 30.12 -13.69 10.95
N LYS A 109 30.83 -13.28 11.99
CA LYS A 109 31.56 -11.99 11.99
C LYS A 109 32.66 -11.96 10.91
N GLU A 110 33.04 -13.14 10.41
CA GLU A 110 34.07 -13.36 9.40
C GLU A 110 33.53 -13.10 7.97
N ASP A 111 32.21 -13.26 7.75
CA ASP A 111 31.57 -13.13 6.43
C ASP A 111 31.06 -11.70 6.12
N VAL A 112 31.36 -10.72 6.98
CA VAL A 112 30.89 -9.34 6.80
C VAL A 112 31.68 -8.68 5.66
N GLY A 113 31.19 -8.83 4.43
CA GLY A 113 31.78 -8.25 3.22
C GLY A 113 31.89 -9.22 2.04
N GLU A 114 31.60 -10.51 2.25
CA GLU A 114 31.58 -11.50 1.17
C GLU A 114 30.21 -11.52 0.47
N LEU A 115 30.24 -11.56 -0.87
CA LEU A 115 29.02 -11.67 -1.66
C LEU A 115 28.48 -13.10 -1.53
N PRO A 116 27.16 -13.30 -1.37
CA PRO A 116 26.60 -14.64 -1.27
C PRO A 116 26.87 -15.41 -2.56
N VAL A 117 27.49 -16.59 -2.43
CA VAL A 117 27.64 -17.54 -3.54
C VAL A 117 26.24 -18.03 -3.90
N GLN A 118 25.78 -17.63 -5.09
CA GLN A 118 24.57 -18.18 -5.69
C GLN A 118 24.94 -19.57 -6.21
N GLU A 119 24.48 -20.62 -5.55
CA GLU A 119 24.51 -21.96 -6.11
C GLU A 119 23.53 -21.97 -7.29
N GLU A 120 24.07 -21.96 -8.51
CA GLU A 120 23.30 -22.19 -9.73
C GLU A 120 22.76 -23.64 -9.67
N GLU A 121 21.44 -23.79 -9.58
CA GLU A 121 20.77 -25.10 -9.72
C GLU A 121 21.02 -25.62 -11.15
N GLU A 122 21.84 -26.67 -11.28
CA GLU A 122 21.93 -27.48 -12.50
C GLU A 122 20.67 -28.34 -12.64
N ASP A 123 19.84 -28.00 -13.64
CA ASP A 123 18.76 -28.72 -14.36
C ASP A 123 17.87 -29.76 -13.62
#